data_AF-A0ABD5DFH9-F1
#
_entry.id   AF-A0ABD5DFH9-F1
#
_cell.length_a   1.000
_cell.length_b   1.000
_cell.length_c   1.000
_cell.angle_alpha   90.00
_cell.angle_beta   90.00
_cell.angle_gamma   90.00
#
_symmetry.space_group_name_H-M   'P 1'
#
loop_
_entity.id
_entity.type
_entity.pdbx_description
1 polymer ?
#
loop_
_entity_poly.entity_id
_entity_poly.type
_entity_poly.pdbx_seq_one_letter_code
_entity_poly.pdbx_strand_id
1 'polypeptide(L)'
;ELYLGAVVDRSSRRVVFMASTEGGVEIEKVAEETPHLIHKIAIDPLAGPMPYQGRELAFKLGLEGKQVQQFTKIFMGLATIFLERDLALIE
;
A
#
# COMPACT_ATOMS: atom_id res chain seq x y z
N GLU A 1 -5.21 -12.51 7.77
CA GLU A 1 -4.11 -11.54 7.92
C GLU A 1 -4.11 -10.65 6.67
N LEU A 2 -3.46 -9.49 6.66
CA LEU A 2 -3.44 -8.58 5.50
C LEU A 2 -1.98 -8.32 5.09
N TYR A 3 -1.76 -8.04 3.80
CA TYR A 3 -0.50 -7.55 3.28
C TYR A 3 -0.57 -6.04 3.05
N LEU A 4 0.48 -5.30 3.43
CA LEU A 4 0.69 -3.90 3.08
C LEU A 4 2.17 -3.63 2.88
N GLY A 5 2.58 -3.40 1.63
CA GLY A 5 3.97 -3.10 1.29
C GLY A 5 4.11 -1.83 0.46
N ALA A 6 5.35 -1.33 0.35
CA ALA A 6 5.69 -0.24 -0.55
C ALA A 6 7.06 -0.42 -1.18
N VAL A 7 7.19 -0.04 -2.45
CA VAL A 7 8.44 -0.09 -3.21
C VAL A 7 8.55 1.11 -4.14
N VAL A 8 9.77 1.41 -4.61
CA VAL A 8 9.97 2.29 -5.76
C VAL A 8 9.75 1.49 -7.04
N ASP A 9 8.59 1.69 -7.68
CA ASP A 9 8.32 1.12 -8.99
C ASP A 9 9.11 1.88 -10.06
N ARG A 10 10.07 1.18 -10.68
CA ARG A 10 10.96 1.74 -11.70
C ARG A 10 10.25 2.04 -13.02
N SER A 11 9.14 1.35 -13.32
CA SER A 11 8.37 1.56 -14.55
C SER A 11 7.64 2.90 -14.49
N SER A 12 6.84 3.11 -13.44
CA SER A 12 6.13 4.37 -13.21
C SER A 12 7.03 5.48 -12.65
N ARG A 13 8.19 5.13 -12.08
CA ARG A 13 9.10 6.03 -11.34
C ARG A 13 8.37 6.70 -10.18
N ARG A 14 7.64 5.89 -9.40
CA ARG A 14 6.84 6.34 -8.25
C ARG A 14 7.04 5.39 -7.08
N VAL A 15 6.86 5.91 -5.87
CA VAL A 15 6.62 5.06 -4.70
C VAL A 15 5.23 4.46 -4.87
N VAL A 16 5.13 3.13 -4.87
CA VAL A 16 3.88 2.40 -5.03
C VAL A 16 3.61 1.59 -3.78
N PHE A 17 2.47 1.86 -3.15
CA PHE A 17 1.92 1.03 -2.10
C PHE A 17 1.10 -0.10 -2.70
N MET A 18 1.20 -1.29 -2.10
CA MET A 18 0.50 -2.49 -2.49
C MET A 18 -0.21 -3.05 -1.26
N ALA A 19 -1.47 -3.46 -1.41
CA ALA A 19 -2.22 -4.11 -0.36
C ALA A 19 -3.00 -5.31 -0.88
N SER A 20 -3.11 -6.37 -0.07
CA SER A 20 -3.83 -7.59 -0.43
C SER A 20 -4.49 -8.23 0.81
N THR A 21 -5.58 -8.96 0.59
CA THR A 21 -6.21 -9.83 1.60
C THR A 21 -5.39 -11.07 1.89
N GLU A 22 -4.45 -11.41 1.02
CA GLU A 22 -3.57 -12.58 1.12
C GLU A 22 -2.35 -12.31 2.02
N GLY A 23 -2.59 -11.86 3.25
CA GLY A 23 -1.53 -11.73 4.25
C GLY A 23 -1.00 -13.09 4.72
N GLY A 24 0.29 -13.17 5.04
CA GLY A 24 0.95 -14.40 5.50
C GLY A 24 1.43 -15.32 4.37
N VAL A 25 1.37 -14.85 3.12
CA VAL A 25 1.88 -15.53 1.91
C VAL A 25 2.92 -14.62 1.23
N GLU A 26 3.93 -15.21 0.57
CA GLU A 26 4.88 -14.46 -0.25
C GLU A 26 4.13 -13.65 -1.33
N ILE A 27 4.35 -12.34 -1.35
CA ILE A 27 3.60 -11.43 -2.22
C ILE A 27 3.88 -11.69 -3.70
N GLU A 28 5.08 -12.20 -4.03
CA GLU A 28 5.48 -12.61 -5.37
C GLU A 28 4.59 -13.72 -5.90
N LYS A 29 4.24 -14.69 -5.05
CA LYS A 29 3.33 -15.78 -5.42
C LYS A 29 1.93 -15.26 -5.72
N VAL A 30 1.43 -14.35 -4.89
CA VAL A 30 0.13 -13.69 -5.13
C VAL A 30 0.18 -12.87 -6.42
N ALA A 31 1.30 -12.21 -6.72
CA ALA A 31 1.47 -11.44 -7.95
C ALA A 31 1.50 -12.32 -9.21
N GLU A 32 1.98 -13.56 -9.11
CA GLU A 32 2.01 -14.52 -10.22
C GLU A 32 0.67 -15.25 -10.40
N GLU A 33 0.11 -15.79 -9.32
CA GLU A 33 -1.08 -16.66 -9.38
C GLU A 33 -2.39 -15.85 -9.40
N THR A 34 -2.48 -14.80 -8.58
CA THR A 34 -3.72 -14.03 -8.34
C THR A 34 -3.48 -12.52 -8.34
N PRO A 35 -2.89 -11.93 -9.41
CA PRO A 35 -2.48 -10.53 -9.44
C PRO A 35 -3.60 -9.51 -9.17
N HIS A 36 -4.85 -9.89 -9.44
CA HIS A 36 -6.04 -9.06 -9.22
C HIS A 36 -6.36 -8.83 -7.73
N LEU A 37 -5.80 -9.64 -6.83
CA LEU A 37 -5.92 -9.46 -5.37
C LEU A 37 -4.93 -8.42 -4.83
N ILE A 38 -3.98 -7.94 -5.65
CA ILE A 38 -3.04 -6.90 -5.27
C ILE A 38 -3.55 -5.53 -5.73
N HIS A 39 -3.92 -4.70 -4.77
CA HIS A 39 -4.36 -3.34 -5.01
C HIS A 39 -3.19 -2.38 -4.88
N LYS A 40 -2.97 -1.54 -5.90
CA LYS A 40 -1.82 -0.64 -5.96
C LYS A 40 -2.24 0.82 -5.93
N ILE A 41 -1.45 1.67 -5.28
CA ILE A 41 -1.55 3.13 -5.35
C ILE A 41 -0.17 3.74 -5.50
N ALA A 42 0.00 4.59 -6.51
CA ALA A 42 1.20 5.40 -6.69
C ALA A 42 1.09 6.72 -5.92
N ILE A 43 2.15 7.09 -5.21
CA ILE A 43 2.27 8.38 -4.54
C ILE A 43 2.72 9.44 -5.54
N ASP A 44 1.96 10.53 -5.65
CA ASP A 44 2.37 11.68 -6.44
C ASP A 44 3.51 12.43 -5.72
N PRO A 45 4.65 12.68 -6.36
CA PRO A 45 5.81 13.28 -5.70
C PRO A 45 5.60 14.76 -5.33
N LEU A 46 4.65 15.46 -5.98
CA LEU A 46 4.32 16.84 -5.67
C LEU A 46 3.32 16.92 -4.51
N ALA A 47 2.28 16.09 -4.53
CA ALA A 47 1.24 16.10 -3.50
C ALA A 47 1.63 15.33 -2.23
N GLY A 48 2.50 14.33 -2.35
CA GLY A 48 2.79 13.37 -1.28
C GLY A 48 1.66 12.37 -1.05
N PRO A 49 1.76 11.54 0.01
CA PRO A 49 0.69 10.60 0.36
C PRO A 49 -0.54 11.34 0.85
N MET A 50 -1.71 10.93 0.35
CA MET A 50 -2.99 11.57 0.67
C MET A 50 -3.94 10.60 1.35
N PRO A 51 -4.75 11.06 2.34
CA PRO A 51 -5.65 10.17 3.08
C PRO A 51 -6.68 9.41 2.22
N TYR A 52 -7.04 9.92 1.03
CA TYR A 52 -7.98 9.21 0.15
C TYR A 52 -7.37 7.91 -0.40
N GLN A 53 -6.05 7.86 -0.60
CA GLN A 53 -5.33 6.69 -1.10
C GLN A 53 -5.38 5.55 -0.08
N GLY A 54 -5.14 5.87 1.20
CA GLY A 54 -5.28 4.91 2.30
C GLY A 54 -6.71 4.39 2.44
N ARG A 55 -7.72 5.26 2.28
CA ARG A 55 -9.14 4.83 2.28
C ARG A 55 -9.47 3.94 1.09
N GLU A 56 -8.96 4.26 -0.10
CA GLU A 56 -9.20 3.46 -1.31
C GLU A 56 -8.66 2.04 -1.13
N LEU A 57 -7.43 1.88 -0.65
CA LEU A 57 -6.87 0.57 -0.33
C LEU A 57 -7.69 -0.14 0.76
N ALA A 58 -8.07 0.56 1.83
CA ALA A 58 -8.89 -0.02 2.89
C ALA A 58 -10.23 -0.58 2.36
N PHE A 59 -10.92 0.15 1.48
CA PHE A 59 -12.17 -0.30 0.89
C PHE A 59 -11.96 -1.48 -0.07
N LYS A 60 -10.87 -1.50 -0.86
CA LYS A 60 -10.56 -2.63 -1.73
C LYS A 60 -10.25 -3.91 -0.94
N LEU A 61 -9.70 -3.78 0.26
CA LEU A 61 -9.50 -4.88 1.20
C LEU A 61 -10.78 -5.31 1.94
N GLY A 62 -11.93 -4.65 1.70
CA GLY A 62 -13.19 -4.93 2.38
C GLY A 62 -13.22 -4.47 3.84
N LEU A 63 -12.37 -3.51 4.23
CA LEU A 63 -12.40 -2.94 5.59
C LEU A 63 -13.56 -1.97 5.75
N GLU A 64 -14.14 -1.93 6.96
CA GLU A 64 -15.33 -1.12 7.24
C GLU A 64 -15.20 -0.30 8.55
N GLY A 65 -16.01 0.76 8.63
CA GLY A 65 -16.15 1.58 9.83
C GLY A 65 -14.82 2.11 10.38
N LYS A 66 -14.49 1.73 11.62
CA LYS A 66 -13.27 2.19 12.32
C LYS A 66 -11.99 1.62 11.69
N GLN A 67 -12.05 0.46 11.06
CA GLN A 67 -10.88 -0.19 10.46
C GLN A 67 -10.32 0.63 9.30
N VAL A 68 -11.20 1.27 8.51
CA VAL A 68 -10.79 2.18 7.42
C VAL A 68 -9.94 3.33 7.95
N GLN A 69 -10.33 3.91 9.10
CA GLN A 69 -9.58 5.02 9.71
C GLN A 69 -8.23 4.55 10.26
N GLN A 70 -8.20 3.37 10.91
CA GLN A 70 -6.96 2.78 11.41
C GLN A 70 -5.99 2.45 10.27
N PHE A 71 -6.47 1.79 9.22
CA PHE A 71 -5.68 1.47 8.03
C PHE A 71 -5.16 2.73 7.36
N THR A 72 -6.00 3.75 7.18
CA THR A 72 -5.58 5.02 6.57
C THR A 72 -4.47 5.68 7.40
N LYS A 73 -4.55 5.64 8.73
CA LYS A 73 -3.50 6.17 9.60
C LYS A 73 -2.19 5.40 9.47
N ILE A 74 -2.25 4.06 9.39
CA ILE A 74 -1.07 3.21 9.17
C ILE A 74 -0.44 3.52 7.82
N PHE A 75 -1.22 3.54 6.74
CA PHE A 75 -0.77 3.91 5.40
C PHE A 75 -0.05 5.26 5.40
N MET A 76 -0.66 6.30 5.99
CA MET A 76 -0.07 7.63 6.05
C MET A 76 1.27 7.62 6.80
N GLY A 77 1.34 6.93 7.94
CA GLY A 77 2.56 6.82 8.73
C GLY A 77 3.68 6.09 7.99
N LEU A 78 3.37 4.96 7.34
CA LEU A 78 4.34 4.20 6.55
C LEU A 78 4.81 5.01 5.33
N ALA A 79 3.91 5.72 4.66
CA ALA A 79 4.28 6.57 3.53
C ALA A 79 5.18 7.74 3.95
N THR A 80 4.90 8.37 5.09
CA THR A 80 5.78 9.38 5.68
C THR A 80 7.16 8.79 5.98
N ILE A 81 7.23 7.65 6.66
CA ILE A 81 8.52 7.00 7.00
C ILE A 81 9.28 6.62 5.72
N PHE A 82 8.60 6.10 4.70
CA PHE A 82 9.22 5.73 3.42
C PHE A 82 9.98 6.90 2.80
N LEU A 83 9.36 8.08 2.80
CA LEU A 83 9.94 9.30 2.22
C LEU A 83 10.98 9.95 3.15
N GLU A 84 10.73 10.03 4.46
CA GLU A 84 11.61 10.72 5.41
C GLU A 84 12.88 9.93 5.77
N ARG A 85 12.88 8.62 5.52
CA ARG A 85 13.99 7.72 5.85
C ARG A 85 14.66 7.11 4.62
N ASP A 86 14.35 7.63 3.43
CA ASP A 86 14.92 7.17 2.15
C ASP A 86 14.82 5.64 2.00
N LEU A 87 13.67 5.07 2.35
CA LEU A 87 13.49 3.62 2.29
C LEU A 87 13.40 3.13 0.85
N ALA A 88 13.88 1.91 0.63
CA ALA A 88 13.74 1.22 -0.64
C ALA A 88 12.52 0.26 -0.67
N LEU A 89 12.12 -0.24 0.49
CA LEU A 89 11.10 -1.27 0.69
C LEU A 89 10.44 -1.13 2.08
N ILE A 90 9.13 -1.40 2.15
CA ILE A 90 8.36 -1.69 3.38
C ILE A 90 7.52 -2.94 3.11
N GLU A 91 7.41 -3.82 4.12
CA GLU A 91 6.51 -4.98 4.16
C GLU A 91 6.02 -5.24 5.59
#